data_AF-A0A5C7QHA7-F1
#
_entry.id   AF-A0A5C7QHA7-F1
#
_cell.length_a   1.000
_cell.length_b   1.000
_cell.length_c   1.000
_cell.angle_alpha   90.00
_cell.angle_beta   90.00
_cell.angle_gamma   90.00
#
_symmetry.space_group_name_H-M   'P 1'
#
loop_
_entity.id
_entity.type
_entity.pdbx_description
1 polymer ?
#
loop_
_entity_poly.entity_id
_entity_poly.type
_entity_poly.pdbx_seq_one_letter_code
_entity_poly.pdbx_strand_id
1 'polypeptide(L)'
;MTSDDWVAGIADEVRRLALAGVSDGVLQAFIDARRRGDTELAASLLSLAAHRPPPTAPAMTALERLRVAALRPVVNSLDAHALYAYVSILWPLTDHASRNAVDPRSWESAAFIETLAQRLMHAALEKLQPRVVGPDGQLRRH
;
A
#
# COMPACT_ATOMS: atom_id res chain seq x y z
N MET A 1 16.42 -31.44 -2.04
CA MET A 1 15.68 -30.23 -2.46
C MET A 1 14.88 -29.77 -1.28
N THR A 2 15.45 -28.80 -0.58
CA THR A 2 14.98 -28.24 0.69
C THR A 2 13.73 -27.40 0.47
N SER A 3 12.81 -27.41 1.43
CA SER A 3 11.56 -26.64 1.42
C SER A 3 11.75 -25.14 1.13
N ASP A 4 12.96 -24.62 1.30
CA ASP A 4 13.37 -23.25 1.04
C ASP A 4 13.38 -22.87 -0.46
N ASP A 5 13.83 -23.78 -1.35
CA ASP A 5 13.85 -23.55 -2.81
C ASP A 5 12.42 -23.43 -3.38
N TRP A 6 11.49 -24.19 -2.79
CA TRP A 6 10.08 -24.14 -3.18
C TRP A 6 9.41 -22.82 -2.77
N VAL A 7 9.75 -22.31 -1.58
CA VAL A 7 9.27 -21.01 -1.10
C VAL A 7 9.87 -19.87 -1.92
N ALA A 8 11.18 -19.93 -2.23
CA ALA A 8 11.84 -18.93 -3.06
C ALA A 8 11.28 -18.88 -4.49
N GLY A 9 11.04 -20.04 -5.11
CA GLY A 9 10.48 -20.14 -6.46
C GLY A 9 9.06 -19.57 -6.56
N ILE A 10 8.18 -19.91 -5.61
CA ILE A 10 6.80 -19.38 -5.59
C ILE A 10 6.80 -17.88 -5.29
N ALA A 11 7.65 -17.40 -4.38
CA ALA A 11 7.73 -15.98 -4.05
C ALA A 11 8.13 -15.13 -5.27
N ASP A 12 9.06 -15.60 -6.11
CA ASP A 12 9.45 -14.90 -7.33
C ASP A 12 8.35 -14.92 -8.39
N GLU A 13 7.66 -16.06 -8.57
CA GLU A 13 6.52 -16.19 -9.50
C GLU A 13 5.33 -15.32 -9.09
N VAL A 14 4.99 -15.28 -7.79
CA VAL A 14 3.95 -14.40 -7.24
C VAL A 14 4.34 -12.93 -7.41
N ARG A 15 5.60 -12.57 -7.17
CA ARG A 15 6.11 -11.21 -7.42
C ARG A 15 5.96 -10.82 -8.89
N ARG A 16 6.31 -11.72 -9.82
CA ARG A 16 6.14 -11.46 -11.27
C ARG A 16 4.68 -11.24 -11.64
N LEU A 17 3.77 -12.06 -11.10
CA LEU A 17 2.32 -11.89 -11.31
C LEU A 17 1.81 -10.54 -10.77
N ALA A 18 2.21 -10.17 -9.55
CA ALA A 18 1.84 -8.90 -8.94
C ALA A 18 2.35 -7.70 -9.76
N LEU A 19 3.59 -7.76 -10.24
CA LEU A 19 4.18 -6.71 -11.10
C LEU A 19 3.53 -6.63 -12.48
N ALA A 20 2.98 -7.73 -13.00
CA ALA A 20 2.19 -7.76 -14.22
C ALA A 20 0.77 -7.16 -14.04
N GLY A 21 0.42 -6.69 -12.85
CA GLY A 21 -0.87 -6.05 -12.56
C GLY A 21 -2.06 -7.01 -12.69
N VAL A 22 -1.86 -8.30 -12.39
CA VAL A 22 -2.96 -9.26 -12.34
C VAL A 22 -3.90 -8.91 -11.17
N SER A 23 -5.19 -9.23 -11.31
CA SER A 23 -6.14 -9.02 -10.23
C SER A 23 -5.88 -9.97 -9.05
N ASP A 24 -6.30 -9.58 -7.85
CA ASP A 24 -6.16 -10.41 -6.64
C ASP A 24 -6.76 -11.82 -6.82
N GLY A 25 -7.83 -11.96 -7.61
CA GLY A 25 -8.42 -13.25 -7.94
C GLY A 25 -7.51 -14.17 -8.75
N VAL A 26 -6.69 -13.61 -9.65
CA VAL A 26 -5.70 -14.37 -10.45
C VAL A 26 -4.50 -14.77 -9.59
N LEU A 27 -4.07 -13.89 -8.70
CA LEU A 27 -3.01 -14.17 -7.73
C LEU A 27 -3.43 -15.30 -6.77
N GLN A 28 -4.67 -15.24 -6.27
CA GLN A 28 -5.26 -16.26 -5.41
C GLN A 28 -5.39 -17.60 -6.13
N ALA A 29 -5.87 -17.60 -7.39
CA ALA A 29 -5.97 -18.81 -8.20
C ALA A 29 -4.61 -19.47 -8.46
N PHE A 30 -3.55 -18.67 -8.67
CA PHE A 30 -2.19 -19.19 -8.82
C PHE A 30 -1.67 -19.84 -7.55
N ILE A 31 -1.88 -19.20 -6.39
CA ILE A 31 -1.48 -19.74 -5.08
C ILE A 31 -2.22 -21.05 -4.79
N ASP A 32 -3.53 -21.10 -5.07
CA ASP A 32 -4.33 -22.31 -4.89
C ASP A 32 -3.93 -23.44 -5.86
N ALA A 33 -3.56 -23.12 -7.10
CA ALA A 33 -3.03 -24.10 -8.06
C ALA A 33 -1.73 -24.72 -7.57
N ARG A 34 -0.77 -23.88 -7.14
CA ARG A 34 0.52 -24.35 -6.59
C ARG A 34 0.34 -25.16 -5.31
N ARG A 35 -0.61 -24.78 -4.44
CA ARG A 35 -0.94 -25.50 -3.22
C ARG A 35 -1.53 -26.89 -3.48
N ARG A 36 -2.28 -27.05 -4.58
CA ARG A 36 -2.87 -28.32 -5.01
C ARG A 36 -1.93 -29.17 -5.86
N GLY A 37 -0.74 -28.66 -6.21
CA GLY A 37 0.20 -29.31 -7.12
C GLY A 37 -0.23 -29.25 -8.59
N ASP A 38 -1.18 -28.38 -8.93
CA ASP A 38 -1.69 -28.20 -10.30
C ASP A 38 -0.74 -27.28 -11.08
N THR A 39 0.32 -27.91 -11.63
CA THR A 39 1.41 -27.22 -12.32
C THR A 39 1.00 -26.68 -13.69
N GLU A 40 0.04 -27.31 -14.37
CA GLU A 40 -0.47 -26.81 -15.66
C GLU A 40 -1.28 -25.54 -15.48
N LEU A 41 -2.18 -25.51 -14.50
CA LEU A 41 -2.95 -24.31 -14.21
C LEU A 41 -2.04 -23.17 -13.76
N ALA A 42 -1.06 -23.45 -12.89
CA ALA A 42 -0.07 -22.46 -12.48
C ALA A 42 0.78 -21.92 -13.65
N ALA A 43 1.24 -22.79 -14.56
CA ALA A 43 2.00 -22.39 -15.74
C ALA A 43 1.15 -21.59 -16.74
N SER A 44 -0.12 -21.94 -16.91
CA SER A 44 -1.04 -21.18 -17.77
C SER A 44 -1.29 -19.77 -17.25
N LEU A 45 -1.43 -19.59 -15.93
CA LEU A 45 -1.60 -18.29 -15.28
C LEU A 45 -0.33 -17.42 -15.38
N LEU A 46 0.85 -18.04 -15.25
CA LEU A 46 2.13 -17.36 -15.47
C LEU A 46 2.31 -16.93 -16.94
N SER A 47 1.95 -17.80 -17.89
CA SER A 47 2.03 -17.49 -19.31
C SER A 47 1.04 -16.38 -19.70
N LEU A 48 -0.18 -16.39 -19.14
CA LEU A 48 -1.17 -15.32 -19.31
C LEU A 48 -0.62 -13.96 -18.85
N ALA A 49 0.10 -13.94 -17.73
CA ALA A 49 0.72 -12.73 -17.20
C ALA A 49 1.94 -12.28 -18.04
N ALA A 50 2.70 -13.21 -18.61
CA ALA A 50 3.86 -12.91 -19.47
C ALA A 50 3.46 -12.32 -20.84
N HIS A 51 2.30 -12.71 -21.37
CA HIS A 51 1.77 -12.18 -22.64
C HIS A 51 0.91 -10.92 -22.46
N ARG A 52 0.69 -10.50 -21.22
CA ARG A 52 0.05 -9.22 -20.97
C ARG A 52 1.07 -8.15 -21.37
N PRO A 53 0.71 -7.15 -22.20
CA PRO A 53 1.54 -5.98 -22.31
C PRO A 53 1.84 -5.50 -20.90
N PRO A 54 3.09 -5.09 -20.59
CA PRO A 54 3.40 -4.55 -19.27
C PRO A 54 2.28 -3.59 -18.96
N PRO A 55 1.65 -3.67 -17.77
CA PRO A 55 0.61 -2.72 -17.46
C PRO A 55 1.23 -1.36 -17.77
N THR A 56 0.66 -0.63 -18.72
CA THR A 56 0.73 0.82 -18.69
C THR A 56 0.14 1.09 -17.32
N ALA A 57 1.00 1.12 -16.30
CA ALA A 57 0.59 1.27 -14.93
C ALA A 57 -0.36 2.45 -15.01
N PRO A 58 -1.66 2.28 -14.72
CA PRO A 58 -2.59 3.38 -14.86
C PRO A 58 -1.93 4.50 -14.08
N ALA A 59 -1.60 5.59 -14.78
CA ALA A 59 -0.78 6.64 -14.19
C ALA A 59 -1.47 6.98 -12.88
N MET A 60 -0.79 6.67 -11.75
CA MET A 60 -1.46 6.64 -10.45
C MET A 60 -2.33 7.88 -10.32
N THR A 61 -3.59 7.68 -9.97
CA THR A 61 -4.49 8.80 -9.74
C THR A 61 -3.84 9.73 -8.72
N ALA A 62 -4.17 11.03 -8.77
CA ALA A 62 -3.59 11.98 -7.84
C ALA A 62 -3.85 11.59 -6.37
N LEU A 63 -4.99 10.95 -6.11
CA LEU A 63 -5.34 10.39 -4.81
C LEU A 63 -4.42 9.22 -4.40
N GLU A 64 -4.12 8.30 -5.30
CA GLU A 64 -3.18 7.21 -5.03
C GLU A 64 -1.77 7.74 -4.79
N ARG A 65 -1.32 8.72 -5.60
CA ARG A 65 -0.03 9.38 -5.40
C ARG A 65 0.06 10.07 -4.03
N LEU A 66 -1.01 10.76 -3.63
CA LEU A 66 -1.11 11.41 -2.31
C LEU A 66 -1.01 10.39 -1.16
N ARG A 67 -1.76 9.30 -1.26
CA ARG A 67 -1.77 8.23 -0.24
C ARG A 67 -0.41 7.56 -0.11
N VAL A 68 0.23 7.22 -1.24
CA VAL A 68 1.57 6.63 -1.23
C VAL A 68 2.60 7.60 -0.66
N ALA A 69 2.56 8.87 -1.06
CA ALA A 69 3.46 9.89 -0.52
C ALA A 69 3.30 10.07 1.00
N ALA A 70 2.08 9.98 1.53
CA ALA A 70 1.82 10.10 2.97
C ALA A 70 2.16 8.81 3.76
N LEU A 71 2.13 7.63 3.13
CA LEU A 71 2.45 6.35 3.77
C LEU A 71 3.94 6.01 3.75
N ARG A 72 4.63 6.34 2.66
CA ARG A 72 6.04 5.99 2.43
C ARG A 72 6.98 6.31 3.60
N PRO A 73 6.85 7.44 4.32
CA PRO A 73 7.73 7.76 5.44
C PRO A 73 7.48 6.92 6.71
N VAL A 74 6.27 6.38 6.88
CA VAL A 74 5.81 5.80 8.16
C VAL A 74 5.62 4.28 8.11
N VAL A 75 5.47 3.69 6.92
CA VAL A 75 5.14 2.26 6.74
C VAL A 75 6.18 1.30 7.33
N ASN A 76 7.46 1.71 7.37
CA ASN A 76 8.55 0.92 7.95
C ASN A 76 8.87 1.29 9.40
N SER A 77 8.19 2.30 9.96
CA SER A 77 8.49 2.85 11.30
C SER A 77 7.37 2.58 12.31
N LEU A 78 6.15 2.34 11.84
CA LEU A 78 5.01 2.00 12.68
C LEU A 78 4.85 0.49 12.79
N ASP A 79 4.46 -0.01 13.95
CA ASP A 79 3.99 -1.38 14.11
C ASP A 79 2.64 -1.59 13.40
N ALA A 80 2.23 -2.85 13.22
CA ALA A 80 1.01 -3.18 12.49
C ALA A 80 -0.27 -2.53 13.06
N HIS A 81 -0.35 -2.36 14.39
CA HIS A 81 -1.52 -1.76 15.03
C HIS A 81 -1.53 -0.24 14.84
N ALA A 82 -0.38 0.42 15.06
CA ALA A 82 -0.22 1.85 14.81
C ALA A 82 -0.41 2.21 13.32
N LEU A 83 0.05 1.35 12.40
CA LEU A 83 -0.15 1.52 10.97
C LEU A 83 -1.63 1.39 10.56
N TYR A 84 -2.35 0.43 11.14
CA TYR A 84 -3.79 0.30 10.91
C TYR A 84 -4.57 1.53 11.39
N ALA A 85 -4.25 2.03 12.59
CA ALA A 85 -4.83 3.25 13.12
C ALA A 85 -4.45 4.49 12.29
N TYR A 86 -3.20 4.58 11.81
CA TYR A 86 -2.74 5.61 10.88
C TYR A 86 -3.59 5.66 9.61
N VAL A 87 -3.73 4.52 8.93
CA VAL A 87 -4.49 4.40 7.68
C VAL A 87 -5.95 4.76 7.91
N SER A 88 -6.55 4.32 9.03
CA SER A 88 -7.94 4.62 9.38
C SER A 88 -8.21 6.12 9.55
N ILE A 89 -7.20 6.89 9.99
CA ILE A 89 -7.29 8.35 10.09
C ILE A 89 -6.98 9.03 8.75
N LEU A 90 -5.97 8.54 8.03
CA LEU A 90 -5.48 9.13 6.78
C LEU A 90 -6.50 9.00 5.63
N TRP A 91 -7.19 7.86 5.51
CA TRP A 91 -8.09 7.60 4.38
C TRP A 91 -9.23 8.62 4.26
N PRO A 92 -10.00 8.91 5.32
CA PRO A 92 -11.03 9.95 5.29
C PRO A 92 -10.48 11.34 4.95
N LEU A 93 -9.27 11.67 5.42
CA LEU A 93 -8.64 12.96 5.13
C LEU A 93 -8.26 13.09 3.65
N THR A 94 -7.67 12.05 3.06
CA THR A 94 -7.32 12.04 1.64
C THR A 94 -8.55 12.04 0.73
N ASP A 95 -9.60 11.31 1.11
CA ASP A 95 -10.88 11.30 0.40
C ASP A 95 -11.55 12.67 0.44
N HIS A 96 -11.62 13.30 1.61
CA HIS A 96 -12.11 14.68 1.75
C HIS A 96 -11.28 15.69 0.93
N ALA A 97 -9.95 15.58 0.96
CA ALA A 97 -9.07 16.46 0.17
C ALA A 97 -9.31 16.33 -1.34
N SER A 98 -9.58 15.11 -1.83
CA SER A 98 -9.86 14.86 -3.26
C SER A 98 -11.22 15.39 -3.74
N ARG A 99 -12.19 15.53 -2.82
CA ARG A 99 -13.55 16.02 -3.11
C ARG A 99 -13.71 17.53 -2.95
N ASN A 100 -12.76 18.18 -2.28
CA ASN A 100 -12.76 19.63 -2.11
C ASN A 100 -12.36 20.35 -3.40
N ALA A 101 -12.78 21.62 -3.53
CA ALA A 101 -12.53 22.50 -4.68
C ALA A 101 -11.05 22.94 -4.77
N VAL A 102 -10.14 21.98 -4.89
CA VAL A 102 -8.75 22.21 -5.31
C VAL A 102 -8.76 22.26 -6.84
N ASP A 103 -8.07 23.24 -7.42
CA ASP A 103 -7.90 23.32 -8.88
C ASP A 103 -7.36 21.97 -9.41
N PRO A 104 -8.05 21.33 -10.37
CA PRO A 104 -7.61 20.09 -11.00
C PRO A 104 -6.14 20.11 -11.44
N ARG A 105 -5.64 21.27 -11.90
CA ARG A 105 -4.23 21.43 -12.34
C ARG A 105 -3.22 21.30 -11.21
N SER A 106 -3.62 21.57 -9.95
CA SER A 106 -2.74 21.42 -8.79
C SER A 106 -2.35 19.96 -8.57
N TRP A 107 -3.23 19.03 -8.93
CA TRP A 107 -3.00 17.58 -8.82
C TRP A 107 -2.03 17.02 -9.88
N GLU A 108 -1.67 17.81 -10.89
CA GLU A 108 -0.62 17.47 -11.84
C GLU A 108 0.78 17.74 -11.25
N SER A 109 0.87 18.64 -10.25
CA SER A 109 2.13 19.01 -9.60
C SER A 109 2.55 18.00 -8.53
N ALA A 110 3.71 17.37 -8.74
CA ALA A 110 4.32 16.47 -7.75
C ALA A 110 4.60 17.20 -6.42
N ALA A 111 5.09 18.44 -6.47
CA ALA A 111 5.40 19.23 -5.28
C ALA A 111 4.15 19.57 -4.45
N PHE A 112 3.01 19.81 -5.11
CA PHE A 112 1.73 20.00 -4.43
C PHE A 112 1.29 18.73 -3.70
N ILE A 113 1.34 17.59 -4.38
CA ILE A 113 0.99 16.28 -3.81
C ILE A 113 1.88 15.96 -2.60
N GLU A 114 3.20 16.16 -2.72
CA GLU A 114 4.15 15.91 -1.62
C GLU A 114 3.90 16.83 -0.42
N THR A 115 3.69 18.12 -0.66
CA THR A 115 3.40 19.09 0.42
C THR A 115 2.09 18.75 1.13
N LEU A 116 1.05 18.38 0.38
CA LEU A 116 -0.23 17.98 0.94
C LEU A 116 -0.09 16.65 1.71
N ALA A 117 0.64 15.68 1.16
CA ALA A 117 0.92 14.39 1.81
C ALA A 117 1.61 14.59 3.16
N GLN A 118 2.62 15.45 3.22
CA GLN A 118 3.35 15.73 4.45
C GLN A 118 2.47 16.38 5.52
N ARG A 119 1.59 17.32 5.12
CA ARG A 119 0.62 17.94 6.04
C ARG A 119 -0.39 16.94 6.57
N LEU A 120 -0.93 16.08 5.71
CA LEU A 120 -1.88 15.04 6.09
C LEU A 120 -1.24 13.97 6.99
N MET A 121 0.00 13.58 6.68
CA MET A 121 0.80 12.68 7.50
C MET A 121 0.99 13.25 8.91
N HIS A 122 1.44 14.50 9.05
CA HIS A 122 1.60 15.14 10.35
C HIS A 122 0.27 15.18 11.13
N ALA A 123 -0.81 15.62 10.49
CA ALA A 123 -2.13 15.68 11.15
C ALA A 123 -2.63 14.29 11.58
N ALA A 124 -2.35 13.24 10.80
CA ALA A 124 -2.71 11.86 11.17
C ALA A 124 -1.86 11.33 12.32
N LEU A 125 -0.55 11.62 12.33
CA LEU A 125 0.36 11.26 13.42
C LEU A 125 0.02 12.00 14.73
N GLU A 126 -0.34 13.29 14.66
CA GLU A 126 -0.80 14.06 15.82
C GLU A 126 -2.06 13.45 16.44
N LYS A 127 -3.02 13.00 15.60
CA LYS A 127 -4.23 12.32 16.07
C LYS A 127 -3.97 10.92 16.62
N LEU A 128 -2.93 10.26 16.11
CA LEU A 128 -2.49 8.94 16.58
C LEU A 128 -1.82 8.97 17.94
N GLN A 129 -1.17 10.08 18.31
CA GLN A 129 -0.66 10.25 19.66
C GLN A 129 -1.85 10.52 20.57
N PRO A 130 -2.36 9.54 21.35
CA PRO A 130 -3.32 9.87 22.37
C PRO A 130 -2.60 10.81 23.34
N ARG A 131 -3.27 11.91 23.72
CA ARG A 131 -2.92 12.80 24.83
C ARG A 131 -1.97 12.14 25.85
N VAL A 132 -0.66 12.32 25.71
CA VAL A 132 0.27 12.27 26.85
C VAL A 132 0.24 13.66 27.50
N VAL A 133 -0.96 14.08 27.84
CA VAL A 133 -1.24 15.14 28.80
C VAL A 133 -2.46 14.62 29.54
N GLY A 134 -2.22 13.85 30.60
CA GLY A 134 -3.18 13.81 31.69
C GLY A 134 -3.41 15.25 32.17
N PRO A 135 -4.60 15.61 32.68
CA PRO A 135 -4.89 16.97 33.14
C PRO A 135 -3.90 17.50 34.20
N ASP A 136 -3.03 16.65 34.76
CA ASP A 136 -2.12 16.98 35.86
C ASP A 136 -0.61 16.95 35.52
N GLY A 137 -0.22 16.85 34.24
CA GLY A 137 1.17 17.14 33.84
C GLY A 137 2.28 16.38 34.60
N GLN A 138 2.06 15.14 35.05
CA GLN A 138 3.11 14.34 35.70
C GLN A 138 3.40 13.03 34.96
N LEU A 139 4.64 12.94 34.47
CA LEU A 139 5.28 11.69 34.04
C LEU A 139 5.64 10.89 35.30
N ARG A 140 4.97 9.75 35.54
CA ARG A 140 5.47 8.77 36.50
C ARG A 140 6.62 7.99 35.85
N ARG A 141 7.80 8.07 36.48
CA ARG A 141 8.98 7.26 36.17
C ARG A 141 8.88 5.91 36.90
N HIS A 142 9.29 4.88 36.15
CA HIS A 142 9.60 3.49 36.49
C HIS A 142 8.48 2.58 36.96
#